data_AF-A0A1E2UR92-F1
#
_entry.id   AF-A0A1E2UR92-F1
#
_cell.length_a   1.000
_cell.length_b   1.000
_cell.length_c   1.000
_cell.angle_alpha   90.00
_cell.angle_beta   90.00
_cell.angle_gamma   90.00
#
_symmetry.space_group_name_H-M   'P 1'
#
loop_
_entity.id
_entity.type
_entity.pdbx_description
1 polymer ?
#
loop_
_entity_poly.entity_id
_entity_poly.type
_entity_poly.pdbx_seq_one_letter_code
_entity_poly.pdbx_strand_id
1 'polypeptide(L)'
;MNNSDENGNSDPTNPGLEMLKKIQEINEARALKNAKNPNYGHLPPIYAERCQEWTKFDFWSLREAANLLSGADPRRPTIDGQAELNDRVEQISQWLEYSDVNTEGKLNKRYEAKGVMSWARKKGLEIPSALLEAMGFSEPKSSKATHGNSMRNLDKREKVLGAAIKALAHYPAQCKDRGDTYTGTSIATFLEQRPDLFFEDGLPPYTVRTMAEHINRYLSKK
;
A
#
# COMPACT_ATOMS: atom_id res chain seq x y z
N MET A 1 -67.87 -26.01 10.35
CA MET A 1 -67.95 -25.02 9.26
C MET A 1 -67.00 -23.91 9.65
N ASN A 2 -65.73 -24.01 9.23
CA ASN A 2 -65.13 -23.36 8.05
C ASN A 2 -64.73 -21.91 8.39
N ASN A 3 -63.58 -21.36 8.02
CA ASN A 3 -62.24 -21.78 7.60
C ASN A 3 -61.47 -20.44 7.39
N SER A 4 -60.14 -20.50 7.37
CA SER A 4 -59.22 -19.55 6.70
C SER A 4 -58.92 -18.23 7.45
N ASP A 5 -57.69 -18.02 7.93
CA ASP A 5 -56.44 -17.71 7.20
C ASP A 5 -56.47 -16.33 6.53
N GLU A 6 -55.56 -15.44 6.96
CA GLU A 6 -54.76 -14.55 6.10
C GLU A 6 -53.73 -13.83 6.99
N ASN A 7 -52.49 -14.31 7.04
CA ASN A 7 -51.38 -14.03 6.12
C ASN A 7 -50.62 -12.73 6.44
N GLY A 8 -49.31 -12.89 6.54
CA GLY A 8 -48.38 -11.88 6.97
C GLY A 8 -48.15 -10.77 5.95
N ASN A 9 -47.62 -9.67 6.46
CA ASN A 9 -46.90 -8.71 5.65
C ASN A 9 -45.61 -8.36 6.40
N SER A 10 -44.64 -9.28 6.30
CA SER A 10 -43.24 -8.97 6.58
C SER A 10 -42.79 -7.98 5.53
N ASP A 11 -42.65 -6.73 5.95
CA ASP A 11 -42.16 -5.62 5.15
C ASP A 11 -40.84 -6.02 4.46
N PRO A 12 -40.79 -6.14 3.13
CA PRO A 12 -39.59 -6.57 2.44
C PRO A 12 -38.62 -5.40 2.45
N THR A 13 -37.60 -5.48 3.30
CA THR A 13 -36.40 -4.64 3.28
C THR A 13 -35.94 -4.47 1.83
N ASN A 14 -36.28 -3.32 1.22
CA ASN A 14 -36.04 -3.07 -0.19
C ASN A 14 -34.52 -2.95 -0.38
N PRO A 15 -33.86 -3.92 -1.03
CA PRO A 15 -32.39 -3.99 -1.08
C PRO A 15 -31.79 -2.75 -1.77
N GLY A 16 -32.54 -2.12 -2.67
CA GLY A 16 -32.13 -0.89 -3.35
C GLY A 16 -32.04 0.32 -2.42
N LEU A 17 -32.93 0.40 -1.42
CA LEU A 17 -32.94 1.49 -0.44
C LEU A 17 -31.79 1.36 0.56
N GLU A 18 -31.44 0.13 0.96
CA GLU A 18 -30.23 -0.10 1.78
C GLU A 18 -28.95 0.18 1.01
N MET A 19 -28.90 -0.16 -0.27
CA MET A 19 -27.74 0.11 -1.12
C MET A 19 -27.55 1.62 -1.33
N LEU A 20 -28.62 2.38 -1.56
CA LEU A 20 -28.56 3.84 -1.68
C LEU A 20 -28.13 4.50 -0.37
N LYS A 21 -28.63 4.03 0.79
CA LYS A 21 -28.17 4.51 2.10
C LYS A 21 -26.69 4.25 2.33
N LYS A 22 -26.19 3.06 1.98
CA LYS A 22 -24.75 2.74 2.05
C LYS A 22 -23.91 3.63 1.14
N ILE A 23 -24.37 3.93 -0.08
CA ILE A 23 -23.68 4.84 -1.00
C ILE A 23 -23.64 6.26 -0.41
N GLN A 24 -24.75 6.72 0.17
CA GLN A 24 -24.85 8.01 0.84
C GLN A 24 -23.85 8.11 2.02
N GLU A 25 -23.84 7.09 2.91
CA GLU A 25 -22.94 7.02 4.06
C GLU A 25 -21.46 6.97 3.66
N ILE A 26 -21.13 6.25 2.58
CA ILE A 26 -19.77 6.22 2.03
C ILE A 26 -19.36 7.61 1.51
N ASN A 27 -20.26 8.32 0.84
CA ASN A 27 -19.99 9.66 0.32
C ASN A 27 -19.84 10.69 1.45
N GLU A 28 -20.65 10.59 2.51
CA GLU A 28 -20.56 11.45 3.69
C GLU A 28 -19.28 11.18 4.49
N ALA A 29 -18.91 9.92 4.68
CA ALA A 29 -17.65 9.54 5.33
C ALA A 29 -16.41 10.01 4.54
N ARG A 30 -16.46 9.93 3.20
CA ARG A 30 -15.44 10.49 2.31
C ARG A 30 -15.38 12.01 2.41
N ALA A 31 -16.53 12.69 2.42
CA ALA A 31 -16.59 14.14 2.58
C ALA A 31 -16.01 14.59 3.93
N LEU A 32 -16.30 13.86 5.02
CA LEU A 32 -15.77 14.15 6.36
C LEU A 32 -14.25 13.91 6.45
N LYS A 33 -13.73 12.88 5.76
CA LYS A 33 -12.30 12.57 5.68
C LYS A 33 -11.54 13.60 4.83
N ASN A 34 -12.16 14.05 3.73
CA ASN A 34 -11.62 15.10 2.86
C ASN A 34 -11.66 16.48 3.54
N ALA A 35 -12.70 16.79 4.32
CA ALA A 35 -12.81 18.04 5.09
C ALA A 35 -11.77 18.17 6.21
N LYS A 36 -11.18 17.06 6.67
CA LYS A 36 -10.10 17.04 7.67
C LYS A 36 -8.71 17.24 7.07
N ASN A 37 -8.57 17.26 5.74
CA ASN A 37 -7.31 17.58 5.09
C ASN A 37 -7.38 19.00 4.49
N PRO A 38 -6.63 19.98 5.03
CA PRO A 38 -6.66 21.36 4.55
C PRO A 38 -6.28 21.51 3.07
N ASN A 39 -5.68 20.47 2.46
CA ASN A 39 -5.30 20.47 1.05
C ASN A 39 -6.44 20.12 0.07
N TYR A 40 -7.61 19.66 0.53
CA TYR A 40 -8.65 19.08 -0.35
C TYR A 40 -10.06 19.62 -0.12
N GLY A 41 -10.21 20.74 0.59
CA GLY A 41 -11.52 21.32 0.93
C GLY A 41 -12.41 21.71 -0.25
N HIS A 42 -11.86 21.81 -1.47
CA HIS A 42 -12.57 22.29 -2.66
C HIS A 42 -12.23 21.53 -3.93
N LEU A 43 -12.22 20.18 -3.91
CA LEU A 43 -12.21 19.43 -5.17
C LEU A 43 -13.48 19.78 -5.97
N PRO A 44 -13.37 20.24 -7.23
CA PRO A 44 -14.53 20.51 -8.05
C PRO A 44 -15.44 19.28 -8.15
N PRO A 45 -16.77 19.42 -8.22
CA PRO A 45 -17.68 18.27 -8.35
C PRO A 45 -17.33 17.34 -9.52
N ILE A 46 -16.73 17.91 -10.58
CA ILE A 46 -16.37 17.23 -11.83
C ILE A 46 -14.98 16.57 -11.73
N TYR A 47 -14.20 16.81 -10.67
CA TYR A 47 -12.82 16.35 -10.58
C TYR A 47 -12.71 14.81 -10.61
N ALA A 48 -13.61 14.10 -9.93
CA ALA A 48 -13.61 12.63 -9.95
C ALA A 48 -13.86 12.06 -11.36
N GLU A 49 -14.79 12.66 -12.11
CA GLU A 49 -15.06 12.29 -13.51
C GLU A 49 -13.83 12.58 -14.39
N ARG A 50 -13.15 13.72 -14.16
CA ARG A 50 -11.91 14.06 -14.86
C ARG A 50 -10.79 13.08 -14.54
N CYS A 51 -10.64 12.64 -13.31
CA CYS A 51 -9.68 11.59 -13.00
C CYS A 51 -9.96 10.35 -13.87
N GLN A 52 -11.21 9.86 -13.90
CA GLN A 52 -11.56 8.68 -14.71
C GLN A 52 -11.30 8.86 -16.22
N GLU A 53 -11.45 10.08 -16.74
CA GLU A 53 -11.13 10.38 -18.13
C GLU A 53 -9.61 10.36 -18.36
N TRP A 54 -8.82 10.99 -17.48
CA TRP A 54 -7.37 11.13 -17.67
C TRP A 54 -6.56 9.87 -17.37
N THR A 55 -7.06 8.98 -16.52
CA THR A 55 -6.39 7.70 -16.24
C THR A 55 -6.44 6.72 -17.41
N LYS A 56 -7.19 7.03 -18.46
CA LYS A 56 -7.19 6.27 -19.73
C LYS A 56 -5.97 6.56 -20.60
N PHE A 57 -5.25 7.66 -20.34
CA PHE A 57 -4.04 8.01 -21.08
C PHE A 57 -2.79 7.48 -20.38
N ASP A 58 -1.92 6.82 -21.14
CA ASP A 58 -0.64 6.33 -20.63
C ASP A 58 0.35 7.45 -20.32
N PHE A 59 0.18 8.62 -20.95
CA PHE A 59 1.07 9.76 -20.83
C PHE A 59 0.33 11.07 -20.58
N TRP A 60 0.87 11.89 -19.67
CA TRP A 60 0.35 13.21 -19.34
C TRP A 60 1.39 14.28 -19.66
N SER A 61 0.96 15.46 -20.09
CA SER A 61 1.84 16.62 -20.07
C SER A 61 2.21 17.00 -18.63
N LEU A 62 3.27 17.80 -18.47
CA LEU A 62 3.70 18.30 -17.17
C LEU A 62 2.55 18.95 -16.39
N ARG A 63 1.78 19.81 -17.07
CA ARG A 63 0.70 20.57 -16.46
C ARG A 63 -0.48 19.67 -16.07
N GLU A 64 -0.86 18.73 -16.92
CA GLU A 64 -1.91 17.76 -16.61
C GLU A 64 -1.54 16.93 -15.37
N ALA A 65 -0.31 16.43 -15.30
CA ALA A 65 0.19 15.67 -14.16
C ALA A 65 0.16 16.50 -12.86
N ALA A 66 0.65 17.73 -12.90
CA ALA A 66 0.65 18.61 -11.74
C ALA A 66 -0.75 18.99 -11.27
N ASN A 67 -1.66 19.28 -12.21
CA ASN A 67 -3.06 19.54 -11.92
C ASN A 67 -3.73 18.34 -11.25
N LEU A 68 -3.58 17.14 -11.83
CA LEU A 68 -4.14 15.92 -11.28
C LEU A 68 -3.62 15.65 -9.86
N LEU A 69 -2.31 15.76 -9.61
CA LEU A 69 -1.74 15.57 -8.28
C LEU A 69 -2.18 16.63 -7.25
N SER A 70 -2.54 17.83 -7.72
CA SER A 70 -2.99 18.93 -6.86
C SER A 70 -4.49 18.90 -6.58
N GLY A 71 -5.28 18.05 -7.25
CA GLY A 71 -6.73 18.08 -7.12
C GLY A 71 -7.42 19.07 -8.08
N ALA A 72 -6.70 19.58 -9.08
CA ALA A 72 -7.17 20.56 -10.04
C ALA A 72 -7.67 19.91 -11.36
N ASP A 73 -8.47 20.65 -12.12
CA ASP A 73 -8.92 20.22 -13.46
C ASP A 73 -7.71 20.18 -14.42
N PRO A 74 -7.36 19.00 -15.00
CA PRO A 74 -6.24 18.88 -15.91
C PRO A 74 -6.36 19.76 -17.17
N ARG A 75 -7.58 20.16 -17.57
CA ARG A 75 -7.79 21.05 -18.73
C ARG A 75 -7.50 22.52 -18.43
N ARG A 76 -7.48 22.93 -17.17
CA ARG A 76 -7.39 24.34 -16.79
C ARG A 76 -5.95 24.71 -16.46
N PRO A 77 -5.37 25.73 -17.13
CA PRO A 77 -4.03 26.19 -16.81
C PRO A 77 -3.99 26.91 -15.45
N THR A 78 -5.04 27.65 -15.08
CA THR A 78 -5.11 28.44 -13.86
C THR A 78 -6.52 28.39 -13.28
N ILE A 79 -6.64 28.46 -11.96
CA ILE A 79 -7.93 28.51 -11.27
C ILE A 79 -8.10 29.88 -10.63
N ASP A 80 -9.05 30.66 -11.16
CA ASP A 80 -9.34 32.01 -10.68
C ASP A 80 -9.78 31.98 -9.21
N GLY A 81 -9.21 32.87 -8.40
CA GLY A 81 -9.52 32.97 -6.97
C GLY A 81 -8.92 31.87 -6.08
N GLN A 82 -8.06 31.00 -6.62
CA GLN A 82 -7.41 29.92 -5.86
C GLN A 82 -5.88 30.01 -5.95
N ALA A 83 -5.30 31.10 -5.42
CA ALA A 83 -3.85 31.35 -5.44
C ALA A 83 -3.05 30.17 -4.85
N GLU A 84 -3.44 29.65 -3.69
CA GLU A 84 -2.75 28.53 -3.02
C GLU A 84 -2.71 27.24 -3.88
N LEU A 85 -3.80 26.94 -4.59
CA LEU A 85 -3.85 25.78 -5.48
C LEU A 85 -2.97 25.99 -6.71
N ASN A 86 -2.97 27.20 -7.27
CA ASN A 86 -2.09 27.54 -8.40
C ASN A 86 -0.61 27.45 -7.99
N ASP A 87 -0.24 27.94 -6.81
CA ASP A 87 1.12 27.84 -6.27
C ASP A 87 1.54 26.37 -6.07
N ARG A 88 0.63 25.52 -5.59
CA ARG A 88 0.88 24.08 -5.46
C ARG A 88 1.08 23.40 -6.81
N VAL A 89 0.23 23.71 -7.79
CA VAL A 89 0.39 23.18 -9.16
C VAL A 89 1.75 23.58 -9.73
N GLU A 90 2.18 24.82 -9.51
CA GLU A 90 3.48 25.31 -9.97
C GLU A 90 4.64 24.60 -9.28
N GLN A 91 4.57 24.44 -7.95
CA GLN A 91 5.56 23.70 -7.18
C GLN A 91 5.69 22.24 -7.65
N ILE A 92 4.57 21.53 -7.84
CA ILE A 92 4.58 20.15 -8.34
C ILE A 92 5.11 20.09 -9.77
N SER A 93 4.79 21.07 -10.62
CA SER A 93 5.31 21.14 -11.99
C SER A 93 6.84 21.23 -11.98
N GLN A 94 7.42 22.12 -11.17
CA GLN A 94 8.87 22.24 -11.03
C GLN A 94 9.50 20.94 -10.53
N TRP A 95 8.91 20.31 -9.50
CA TRP A 95 9.42 19.05 -8.97
C TRP A 95 9.36 17.89 -9.97
N LEU A 96 8.31 17.83 -10.81
CA LEU A 96 8.18 16.85 -11.87
C LEU A 96 9.16 17.10 -13.01
N GLU A 97 9.44 18.36 -13.35
CA GLU A 97 10.38 18.71 -14.42
C GLU A 97 11.80 18.22 -14.15
N TYR A 98 12.22 18.25 -12.88
CA TYR A 98 13.51 17.72 -12.41
C TYR A 98 13.44 16.26 -11.93
N SER A 99 12.36 15.54 -12.21
CA SER A 99 12.20 14.16 -11.79
C SER A 99 12.90 13.14 -12.71
N ASP A 100 13.06 11.93 -12.20
CA ASP A 100 13.54 10.75 -12.91
C ASP A 100 12.39 9.97 -13.60
N VAL A 101 11.22 10.59 -13.78
CA VAL A 101 10.07 9.97 -14.44
C VAL A 101 10.34 9.81 -15.93
N ASN A 102 10.01 8.63 -16.47
CA ASN A 102 10.12 8.36 -17.90
C ASN A 102 9.28 9.36 -18.70
N THR A 103 9.91 9.97 -19.71
CA THR A 103 9.25 10.92 -20.62
C THR A 103 9.30 10.47 -22.07
N GLU A 104 8.22 10.70 -22.81
CA GLU A 104 8.15 10.60 -24.27
C GLU A 104 8.22 12.00 -24.91
N GLY A 105 8.93 12.11 -26.04
CA GLY A 105 9.02 13.34 -26.82
C GLY A 105 10.04 14.35 -26.28
N LYS A 106 10.91 14.89 -27.17
CA LYS A 106 11.96 15.86 -26.79
C LYS A 106 11.42 17.28 -26.59
N LEU A 107 10.47 17.70 -27.42
CA LEU A 107 9.91 19.07 -27.42
C LEU A 107 8.63 19.18 -26.59
N ASN A 108 7.77 18.16 -26.67
CA ASN A 108 6.54 18.05 -25.89
C ASN A 108 6.68 16.90 -24.91
N LYS A 109 7.50 17.09 -23.86
CA LYS A 109 7.74 16.04 -22.86
C LYS A 109 6.41 15.60 -22.26
N ARG A 110 6.07 14.33 -22.45
CA ARG A 110 4.93 13.69 -21.79
C ARG A 110 5.45 12.67 -20.80
N TYR A 111 4.93 12.70 -19.59
CA TYR A 111 5.33 11.86 -18.48
C TYR A 111 4.44 10.63 -18.42
N GLU A 112 5.05 9.46 -18.23
CA GLU A 112 4.31 8.22 -18.04
C GLU A 112 3.42 8.31 -16.79
N ALA A 113 2.11 8.13 -16.93
CA ALA A 113 1.12 8.29 -15.85
C ALA A 113 1.45 7.43 -14.62
N LYS A 114 1.84 6.17 -14.84
CA LYS A 114 2.27 5.26 -13.76
C LYS A 114 3.57 5.72 -13.09
N GLY A 115 4.50 6.28 -13.88
CA GLY A 115 5.75 6.85 -13.39
C GLY A 115 5.50 8.05 -12.48
N VAL A 116 4.65 8.98 -12.93
CA VAL A 116 4.21 10.15 -12.14
C VAL A 116 3.61 9.73 -10.80
N MET A 117 2.67 8.76 -10.81
CA MET A 117 2.03 8.28 -9.58
C MET A 117 3.01 7.61 -8.61
N SER A 118 3.97 6.83 -9.14
CA SER A 118 4.99 6.17 -8.34
C SER A 118 5.97 7.19 -7.73
N TRP A 119 6.38 8.18 -8.52
CA TRP A 119 7.20 9.29 -8.09
C TRP A 119 6.53 10.12 -6.99
N ALA A 120 5.25 10.47 -7.17
CA ALA A 120 4.50 11.26 -6.20
C ALA A 120 4.43 10.56 -4.83
N ARG A 121 4.20 9.25 -4.83
CA ARG A 121 4.25 8.42 -3.60
C ARG A 121 5.63 8.40 -2.95
N LYS A 122 6.69 8.21 -3.76
CA LYS A 122 8.09 8.20 -3.26
C LYS A 122 8.48 9.53 -2.64
N LYS A 123 7.95 10.65 -3.16
CA LYS A 123 8.11 11.99 -2.61
C LYS A 123 7.24 12.27 -1.38
N GLY A 124 6.35 11.35 -1.01
CA GLY A 124 5.41 11.55 0.10
C GLY A 124 4.34 12.60 -0.19
N LEU A 125 4.05 12.85 -1.48
CA LEU A 125 2.95 13.74 -1.84
C LEU A 125 1.63 13.11 -1.47
N GLU A 126 0.75 13.91 -0.88
CA GLU A 126 -0.64 13.53 -0.74
C GLU A 126 -1.27 13.52 -2.14
N ILE A 127 -1.83 12.38 -2.51
CA ILE A 127 -2.49 12.18 -3.80
C ILE A 127 -4.00 12.18 -3.57
N PRO A 128 -4.78 12.96 -4.35
CA PRO A 128 -6.23 12.97 -4.24
C PRO A 128 -6.83 11.56 -4.34
N SER A 129 -7.76 11.25 -3.42
CA SER A 129 -8.42 9.94 -3.34
C SER A 129 -9.14 9.56 -4.63
N ALA A 130 -9.80 10.53 -5.27
CA ALA A 130 -10.48 10.31 -6.56
C ALA A 130 -9.49 9.91 -7.68
N LEU A 131 -8.28 10.47 -7.69
CA LEU A 131 -7.23 10.08 -8.64
C LEU A 131 -6.67 8.70 -8.34
N LEU A 132 -6.46 8.39 -7.06
CA LEU A 132 -6.05 7.06 -6.62
C LEU A 132 -7.06 6.00 -7.09
N GLU A 133 -8.35 6.23 -6.81
CA GLU A 133 -9.45 5.35 -7.24
C GLU A 133 -9.49 5.19 -8.76
N ALA A 134 -9.42 6.29 -9.51
CA ALA A 134 -9.45 6.27 -10.97
C ALA A 134 -8.25 5.54 -11.60
N MET A 135 -7.09 5.55 -10.93
CA MET A 135 -5.91 4.80 -11.36
C MET A 135 -5.95 3.32 -10.94
N GLY A 136 -7.05 2.87 -10.32
CA GLY A 136 -7.17 1.52 -9.77
C GLY A 136 -6.32 1.30 -8.52
N PHE A 137 -5.73 2.36 -7.98
CA PHE A 137 -5.15 2.35 -6.66
C PHE A 137 -6.26 2.62 -5.66
N SER A 138 -6.97 1.57 -5.25
CA SER A 138 -7.75 1.69 -4.00
C SER A 138 -6.83 2.28 -2.92
N GLU A 139 -7.36 3.12 -2.03
CA GLU A 139 -6.67 3.53 -0.78
C GLU A 139 -5.85 2.35 -0.28
N PRO A 140 -4.66 2.54 0.31
CA PRO A 140 -3.93 1.41 0.89
C PRO A 140 -4.90 0.73 1.87
N LYS A 141 -5.57 -0.33 1.40
CA LYS A 141 -6.29 -1.25 2.23
C LYS A 141 -5.23 -1.63 3.22
N SER A 142 -5.45 -1.27 4.49
CA SER A 142 -4.61 -1.71 5.58
C SER A 142 -4.31 -3.18 5.31
N SER A 143 -3.04 -3.48 5.04
CA SER A 143 -2.58 -4.75 4.48
C SER A 143 -3.22 -5.13 3.13
N LYS A 144 -2.39 -5.25 2.08
CA LYS A 144 -2.61 -6.35 1.12
C LYS A 144 -2.88 -7.58 1.98
N ALA A 145 -4.01 -8.25 1.78
CA ALA A 145 -4.24 -9.56 2.38
C ALA A 145 -2.97 -10.36 2.10
N THR A 146 -2.18 -10.54 3.16
CA THR A 146 -0.89 -11.18 3.07
C THR A 146 -1.22 -12.58 2.57
N HIS A 147 -0.92 -12.83 1.29
CA HIS A 147 -1.16 -14.12 0.62
C HIS A 147 -0.79 -15.20 1.63
N GLY A 148 -1.62 -16.20 1.93
CA GLY A 148 -1.41 -17.09 3.09
C GLY A 148 0.03 -17.67 3.17
N ASN A 149 0.71 -17.80 2.03
CA ASN A 149 2.11 -18.15 1.91
C ASN A 149 3.08 -17.12 2.52
N SER A 150 2.82 -15.82 2.41
CA SER A 150 3.63 -14.75 3.02
C SER A 150 3.45 -14.64 4.53
N MET A 151 2.25 -14.91 5.10
CA MET A 151 2.09 -14.96 6.57
C MET A 151 2.72 -16.22 7.13
N ARG A 152 2.48 -17.38 6.51
CA ARG A 152 3.12 -18.64 6.90
C ARG A 152 4.64 -18.55 6.83
N ASN A 153 5.18 -17.87 5.82
CA ASN A 153 6.62 -17.65 5.74
C ASN A 153 7.13 -16.61 6.75
N LEU A 154 6.30 -15.67 7.19
CA LEU A 154 6.68 -14.71 8.23
C LEU A 154 6.74 -15.40 9.60
N ASP A 155 5.69 -16.14 9.98
CA ASP A 155 5.64 -16.93 11.22
C ASP A 155 6.82 -17.92 11.31
N LYS A 156 7.08 -18.67 10.23
CA LYS A 156 8.22 -19.60 10.17
C LYS A 156 9.57 -18.89 10.29
N ARG A 157 9.72 -17.69 9.73
CA ARG A 157 10.94 -16.88 9.87
C ARG A 157 11.12 -16.38 11.30
N GLU A 158 10.06 -15.89 11.91
CA GLU A 158 10.09 -15.43 13.31
C GLU A 158 10.46 -16.57 14.25
N LYS A 159 9.91 -17.77 14.05
CA LYS A 159 10.28 -18.98 14.80
C LYS A 159 11.78 -19.28 14.70
N VAL A 160 12.34 -19.23 13.49
CA VAL A 160 13.78 -19.49 13.27
C VAL A 160 14.65 -18.43 13.91
N LEU A 161 14.28 -17.16 13.83
CA LEU A 161 15.04 -16.07 14.45
C LEU A 161 14.95 -16.11 15.97
N GLY A 162 13.77 -16.38 16.53
CA GLY A 162 13.58 -16.59 17.97
C GLY A 162 14.41 -17.77 18.48
N ALA A 163 14.39 -18.89 17.77
CA ALA A 163 15.23 -20.05 18.05
C ALA A 163 16.73 -19.70 18.01
N ALA A 164 17.19 -18.98 16.98
CA ALA A 164 18.58 -18.55 16.86
C ALA A 164 19.01 -17.62 18.01
N ILE A 165 18.16 -16.68 18.43
CA ILE A 165 18.43 -15.80 19.57
C ILE A 165 18.55 -16.62 20.87
N LYS A 166 17.63 -17.56 21.10
CA LYS A 166 17.67 -18.45 22.27
C LYS A 166 18.93 -19.32 22.28
N ALA A 167 19.31 -19.86 21.11
CA ALA A 167 20.54 -20.64 20.97
C ALA A 167 21.80 -19.81 21.27
N LEU A 168 21.88 -18.58 20.75
CA LEU A 168 23.00 -17.67 21.04
C LEU A 168 23.05 -17.24 22.51
N ALA A 169 21.91 -17.05 23.16
CA ALA A 169 21.84 -16.65 24.56
C ALA A 169 22.24 -17.78 25.53
N HIS A 170 21.82 -19.01 25.26
CA HIS A 170 22.03 -20.14 26.18
C HIS A 170 23.20 -21.05 25.82
N TYR A 171 23.56 -21.12 24.53
CA TYR A 171 24.59 -22.02 24.01
C TYR A 171 25.55 -21.31 23.04
N PRO A 172 26.13 -20.15 23.41
CA PRO A 172 26.95 -19.35 22.49
C PRO A 172 28.16 -20.13 21.94
N ALA A 173 28.81 -20.96 22.76
CA ALA A 173 29.97 -21.76 22.35
C ALA A 173 29.64 -22.78 21.23
N GLN A 174 28.41 -23.29 21.20
CA GLN A 174 27.97 -24.30 20.23
C GLN A 174 27.46 -23.65 18.93
N CYS A 175 27.24 -22.33 18.95
CA CYS A 175 26.78 -21.53 17.83
C CYS A 175 27.92 -20.92 16.98
N LYS A 176 29.17 -21.20 17.32
CA LYS A 176 30.35 -20.71 16.60
C LYS A 176 30.86 -21.74 15.61
N ASP A 177 31.44 -21.27 14.51
CA ASP A 177 32.18 -22.12 13.59
C ASP A 177 33.60 -22.45 14.10
N ARG A 178 34.36 -23.20 13.30
CA ARG A 178 35.76 -23.55 13.62
C ARG A 178 36.69 -22.33 13.74
N GLY A 179 36.29 -21.18 13.20
CA GLY A 179 37.01 -19.91 13.28
C GLY A 179 36.53 -19.02 14.43
N ASP A 180 35.84 -19.58 15.42
CA ASP A 180 35.26 -18.86 16.58
C ASP A 180 34.28 -17.74 16.18
N THR A 181 33.70 -17.82 14.99
CA THR A 181 32.80 -16.80 14.43
C THR A 181 31.36 -17.29 14.38
N TYR A 182 30.41 -16.42 14.71
CA TYR A 182 28.99 -16.70 14.54
C TYR A 182 28.60 -16.63 13.07
N THR A 183 28.14 -17.76 12.53
CA THR A 183 27.66 -17.84 11.16
C THR A 183 26.26 -18.40 11.13
N GLY A 184 25.44 -17.99 10.16
CA GLY A 184 24.09 -18.53 10.03
C GLY A 184 24.09 -20.05 9.86
N THR A 185 25.12 -20.61 9.22
CA THR A 185 25.28 -22.06 9.02
C THR A 185 25.58 -22.81 10.32
N SER A 186 26.47 -22.30 11.17
CA SER A 186 26.78 -22.95 12.46
C SER A 186 25.57 -22.92 13.40
N ILE A 187 24.89 -21.78 13.49
CA ILE A 187 23.66 -21.63 14.28
C ILE A 187 22.55 -22.53 13.73
N ALA A 188 22.29 -22.52 12.42
CA ALA A 188 21.23 -23.33 11.81
C ALA A 188 21.48 -24.84 11.99
N THR A 189 22.74 -25.29 11.86
CA THR A 189 23.12 -26.68 12.12
C THR A 189 22.83 -27.06 13.57
N PHE A 190 23.15 -26.19 14.53
CA PHE A 190 22.87 -26.44 15.93
C PHE A 190 21.36 -26.52 16.24
N LEU A 191 20.56 -25.65 15.61
CA LEU A 191 19.10 -25.69 15.71
C LEU A 191 18.50 -26.98 15.13
N GLU A 192 19.06 -27.52 14.04
CA GLU A 192 18.64 -28.80 13.45
C GLU A 192 19.04 -30.00 14.32
N GLN A 193 20.19 -29.93 15.00
CA GLN A 193 20.66 -31.01 15.88
C GLN A 193 19.85 -31.13 17.17
N ARG A 194 19.27 -30.03 17.66
CA ARG A 194 18.50 -29.96 18.92
C ARG A 194 17.14 -29.28 18.73
N PRO A 195 16.30 -29.77 17.82
CA PRO A 195 15.07 -29.08 17.47
C PRO A 195 14.06 -29.12 18.62
N ASP A 196 14.15 -30.12 19.49
CA ASP A 196 13.40 -30.27 20.74
C ASP A 196 13.56 -29.10 21.71
N LEU A 197 14.71 -28.40 21.69
CA LEU A 197 14.98 -27.28 22.59
C LEU A 197 14.42 -25.94 22.08
N PHE A 198 14.16 -25.85 20.78
CA PHE A 198 13.95 -24.57 20.10
C PHE A 198 12.63 -24.49 19.32
N PHE A 199 12.01 -25.61 18.98
CA PHE A 199 10.76 -25.66 18.22
C PHE A 199 9.71 -26.49 18.97
N GLU A 200 8.49 -25.95 19.08
CA GLU A 200 7.38 -26.56 19.85
C GLU A 200 6.99 -27.95 19.32
N ASP A 201 7.01 -28.13 18.00
CA ASP A 201 6.70 -29.40 17.34
C ASP A 201 7.92 -30.34 17.24
N GLY A 202 9.07 -29.94 17.80
CA GLY A 202 10.33 -30.69 17.71
C GLY A 202 10.91 -30.78 16.29
N LEU A 203 10.38 -29.98 15.35
CA LEU A 203 10.80 -29.98 13.94
C LEU A 203 11.08 -28.55 13.46
N PRO A 204 12.25 -28.31 12.82
CA PRO A 204 12.55 -27.02 12.23
C PRO A 204 11.60 -26.70 11.06
N PRO A 205 11.14 -25.44 10.90
CA PRO A 205 10.21 -25.07 9.83
C PRO A 205 10.84 -24.98 8.45
N TYR A 206 12.18 -25.03 8.36
CA TYR A 206 12.99 -24.92 7.15
C TYR A 206 14.23 -25.83 7.23
N THR A 207 14.87 -26.07 6.08
CA THR A 207 16.18 -26.74 6.01
C THR A 207 17.29 -25.85 6.59
N VAL A 208 18.41 -26.45 7.01
CA VAL A 208 19.59 -25.72 7.51
C VAL A 208 20.02 -24.60 6.57
N ARG A 209 20.04 -24.84 5.25
CA ARG A 209 20.41 -23.82 4.26
C ARG A 209 19.49 -22.60 4.33
N THR A 210 18.17 -22.81 4.32
CA THR A 210 17.20 -21.72 4.35
C THR A 210 17.18 -21.01 5.70
N MET A 211 17.35 -21.75 6.81
CA MET A 211 17.53 -21.14 8.13
C MET A 211 18.79 -20.26 8.18
N ALA A 212 19.92 -20.76 7.67
CA ALA A 212 21.18 -20.03 7.61
C ALA A 212 21.06 -18.75 6.77
N GLU A 213 20.38 -18.80 5.63
CA GLU A 213 20.10 -17.61 4.80
C GLU A 213 19.27 -16.56 5.58
N HIS A 214 18.28 -17.00 6.36
CA HIS A 214 17.50 -16.09 7.20
C HIS A 214 18.34 -15.49 8.33
N ILE A 215 19.14 -16.30 9.02
CA ILE A 215 19.99 -15.84 10.13
C ILE A 215 21.09 -14.89 9.62
N ASN A 216 21.75 -15.21 8.52
CA ASN A 216 22.82 -14.39 7.95
C ASN A 216 22.36 -12.97 7.60
N ARG A 217 21.11 -12.78 7.12
CA ARG A 217 20.56 -11.45 6.87
C ARG A 217 20.58 -10.54 8.11
N TYR A 218 20.57 -11.11 9.31
CA TYR A 218 20.61 -10.36 10.56
C TYR A 218 22.00 -10.32 11.20
N LEU A 219 22.89 -11.26 10.87
CA LEU A 219 24.30 -11.22 11.29
C LEU A 219 25.15 -10.23 10.46
N SER A 220 24.85 -10.07 9.17
CA SER A 220 25.68 -9.29 8.22
C SER A 220 25.52 -7.76 8.31
N LYS A 221 24.97 -7.22 9.41
CA LYS A 221 25.01 -5.77 9.66
C LYS A 221 26.22 -5.44 10.54
N LYS A 222 27.39 -5.35 9.91
CA LYS A 222 28.54 -4.58 10.39
C LYS A 222 29.09 -3.74 9.25
#